data_AF-A0A7S1Y6W8-F1
#
_entry.id   AF-A0A7S1Y6W8-F1
#
_cell.length_a   1.000
_cell.length_b   1.000
_cell.length_c   1.000
_cell.angle_alpha   90.00
_cell.angle_beta   90.00
_cell.angle_gamma   90.00
#
_symmetry.space_group_name_H-M   'P 1'
#
loop_
_entity.id
_entity.type
_entity.pdbx_description
1 polymer ?
#
loop_
_entity_poly.entity_id
_entity_poly.type
_entity_poly.pdbx_seq_one_letter_code
_entity_poly.pdbx_strand_id
1 'polypeptide(L)'
;WRPSPLMRASRWERTLELPSDVKIFYKYEGVSPSGSHKTNTAVAQAYYNKEAGTKKLTTETGAGQWGSALAWSGKQFDMPVEVYQVKISYEQKPYRKAFIETCGASIFPSPS
;
A
#
# COMPACT_ATOMS: atom_id res chain seq x y z
N TRP A 1 4.68 9.92 -7.48
CA TRP A 1 3.86 9.71 -6.27
C TRP A 1 4.45 10.35 -5.02
N ARG A 2 5.77 10.55 -4.95
CA ARG A 2 6.40 11.42 -3.94
C ARG A 2 6.85 12.74 -4.58
N PRO A 3 6.88 13.86 -3.82
CA PRO A 3 6.31 14.02 -2.48
C PRO A 3 4.78 13.99 -2.51
N SER A 4 4.14 13.49 -1.45
CA SER A 4 2.68 13.60 -1.31
C SER A 4 2.26 15.05 -1.04
N PRO A 5 1.09 15.51 -1.50
CA PRO A 5 0.64 16.87 -1.25
C PRO A 5 0.24 17.08 0.22
N LEU A 6 0.53 18.26 0.75
CA LEU A 6 -0.04 18.75 2.02
C LEU A 6 -1.24 19.62 1.65
N MET A 7 -2.45 19.14 1.94
CA MET A 7 -3.68 19.82 1.54
C MET A 7 -4.35 20.49 2.74
N ARG A 8 -4.85 21.72 2.53
CA ARG A 8 -5.70 22.40 3.51
C ARG A 8 -7.16 22.03 3.29
N ALA A 9 -7.84 21.59 4.33
CA ALA A 9 -9.24 21.17 4.28
C ALA A 9 -10.21 22.35 4.49
N SER A 10 -10.10 23.41 3.67
CA SER A 10 -10.85 24.66 3.88
C SER A 10 -12.38 24.51 3.85
N ARG A 11 -12.90 23.52 3.10
CA ARG A 11 -14.33 23.16 3.14
C ARG A 11 -14.73 22.58 4.50
N TRP A 12 -13.90 21.70 5.07
CA TRP A 12 -14.15 21.12 6.39
C TRP A 12 -14.03 22.17 7.50
N GLU A 13 -13.05 23.07 7.41
CA GLU A 13 -12.92 24.20 8.33
C GLU A 13 -14.22 25.03 8.37
N ARG A 14 -14.84 25.30 7.20
CA ARG A 14 -16.13 26.00 7.12
C ARG A 14 -17.30 25.17 7.66
N THR A 15 -17.39 23.89 7.29
CA THR A 15 -18.49 23.00 7.72
C THR A 15 -18.51 22.76 9.23
N LEU A 16 -17.35 22.78 9.88
CA LEU A 16 -17.21 22.62 11.33
C LEU A 16 -17.25 23.95 12.10
N GLU A 17 -17.47 25.07 11.40
CA GLU A 17 -17.52 26.42 11.99
C GLU A 17 -16.30 26.75 12.87
N LEU A 18 -15.10 26.34 12.42
CA LEU A 18 -13.88 26.54 13.21
C LEU A 18 -13.48 28.03 13.27
N PRO A 19 -12.85 28.47 14.38
CA PRO A 19 -12.22 29.79 14.45
C PRO A 19 -11.23 30.03 13.32
N SER A 20 -11.11 31.28 12.86
CA SER A 20 -10.33 31.65 11.67
C SER A 20 -8.81 31.37 11.76
N ASP A 21 -8.30 31.27 12.98
CA ASP A 21 -6.91 30.95 13.31
C ASP A 21 -6.64 29.44 13.37
N VAL A 22 -7.69 28.62 13.47
CA VAL A 22 -7.60 27.15 13.41
C VAL A 22 -7.60 26.69 11.94
N LYS A 23 -6.60 25.88 11.58
CA LYS A 23 -6.42 25.38 10.21
C LYS A 23 -6.25 23.86 10.23
N ILE A 24 -6.95 23.15 9.34
CA ILE A 24 -6.84 21.71 9.19
C ILE A 24 -6.02 21.41 7.94
N PHE A 25 -4.88 20.75 8.15
CA PHE A 25 -4.06 20.22 7.07
C PHE A 25 -3.98 18.69 7.16
N TYR A 26 -3.93 18.04 6.01
CA TYR A 26 -3.68 16.61 5.93
C TYR A 26 -2.63 16.31 4.86
N LYS A 27 -1.68 15.44 5.23
CA LYS A 27 -0.66 14.93 4.32
C LYS A 27 -1.25 13.74 3.55
N TYR A 28 -1.55 13.95 2.27
CA TYR A 28 -2.33 12.98 1.51
C TYR A 28 -1.45 11.86 0.94
N GLU A 29 -1.08 10.89 1.77
CA GLU A 29 -0.30 9.70 1.39
C GLU A 29 -1.07 8.74 0.45
N GLY A 30 -2.36 8.98 0.23
CA GLY A 30 -3.21 8.20 -0.68
C GLY A 30 -2.80 8.28 -2.15
N VAL A 31 -1.97 9.26 -2.54
CA VAL A 31 -1.40 9.37 -3.91
C VAL A 31 -0.36 8.29 -4.22
N SER A 32 0.07 7.51 -3.22
CA SER A 32 1.02 6.41 -3.41
C SER A 32 0.42 5.30 -4.29
N PRO A 33 1.22 4.51 -5.02
CA PRO A 33 0.75 3.47 -5.94
C PRO A 33 -0.20 2.45 -5.31
N SER A 34 0.00 2.11 -4.03
CA SER A 34 -0.91 1.22 -3.28
C SER A 34 -2.12 1.91 -2.65
N GLY A 35 -2.25 3.23 -2.83
CA GLY A 35 -3.24 4.08 -2.18
C GLY A 35 -2.97 4.33 -0.70
N SER A 36 -1.74 4.13 -0.21
CA SER A 36 -1.36 4.37 1.19
C SER A 36 0.13 4.60 1.39
N HIS A 37 0.52 5.07 2.58
CA HIS A 37 1.92 5.28 2.97
C HIS A 37 2.78 3.99 2.98
N LYS A 38 2.17 2.80 2.90
CA LYS A 38 2.87 1.51 3.00
C LYS A 38 3.92 1.32 1.90
N THR A 39 3.71 1.92 0.72
CA THR A 39 4.70 1.88 -0.36
C THR A 39 6.04 2.51 0.05
N ASN A 40 6.05 3.43 1.02
CA ASN A 40 7.29 4.09 1.46
C ASN A 40 8.31 3.09 2.04
N THR A 41 7.87 2.11 2.83
CA THR A 41 8.76 1.06 3.36
C THR A 41 8.90 -0.13 2.42
N ALA A 42 7.85 -0.49 1.67
CA ALA A 42 7.87 -1.63 0.77
C ALA A 42 8.95 -1.49 -0.33
N VAL A 43 9.14 -0.28 -0.87
CA VAL A 43 10.20 0.01 -1.85
C VAL A 43 11.58 -0.24 -1.26
N ALA A 44 11.85 0.27 -0.05
CA ALA A 44 13.13 0.08 0.61
C ALA A 44 13.39 -1.41 0.94
N GLN A 45 12.38 -2.12 1.45
CA GLN A 45 12.50 -3.54 1.75
C GLN A 45 12.76 -4.39 0.49
N ALA A 46 12.06 -4.10 -0.61
CA ALA A 46 12.32 -4.77 -1.89
C ALA A 46 13.73 -4.46 -2.41
N TYR A 47 14.16 -3.19 -2.39
CA TYR A 47 15.51 -2.79 -2.75
C TYR A 47 16.58 -3.54 -1.95
N TYR A 48 16.53 -3.50 -0.62
CA TYR A 48 17.56 -4.13 0.20
C TYR A 48 17.58 -5.66 0.07
N ASN A 49 16.43 -6.30 -0.14
CA ASN A 49 16.38 -7.73 -0.42
C ASN A 49 16.97 -8.06 -1.80
N LYS A 50 16.74 -7.21 -2.81
CA LYS A 50 17.37 -7.37 -4.12
C LYS A 50 18.89 -7.29 -4.02
N GLU A 51 19.39 -6.27 -3.33
CA GLU A 51 20.83 -6.07 -3.10
C GLU A 51 21.45 -7.21 -2.29
N ALA A 52 20.73 -7.77 -1.32
CA ALA A 52 21.15 -8.93 -0.54
C ALA A 52 21.13 -10.26 -1.34
N GLY A 53 20.62 -10.26 -2.57
CA GLY A 53 20.52 -11.46 -3.41
C GLY A 53 19.32 -12.37 -3.10
N THR A 54 18.36 -11.89 -2.31
CA THR A 54 17.11 -12.61 -2.02
C THR A 54 16.38 -12.94 -3.33
N LYS A 55 15.92 -14.18 -3.45
CA LYS A 55 15.31 -14.68 -4.70
C LYS A 55 13.81 -14.44 -4.82
N LYS A 56 13.13 -14.26 -3.68
CA LYS A 56 11.67 -14.09 -3.60
C LYS A 56 11.30 -13.43 -2.29
N LEU A 57 10.30 -12.57 -2.32
CA LEU A 57 9.68 -11.99 -1.12
C LEU A 57 8.41 -12.75 -0.77
N THR A 58 8.20 -13.00 0.51
CA THR A 58 6.94 -13.52 1.05
C THR A 58 6.40 -12.54 2.08
N THR A 59 5.09 -12.37 2.13
CA THR A 59 4.46 -11.56 3.19
C THR A 59 3.01 -11.96 3.43
N GLU A 60 2.52 -11.65 4.61
CA GLU A 60 1.11 -11.74 4.99
C GLU A 60 0.31 -10.49 4.57
N THR A 61 -1.01 -10.59 4.50
CA THR A 61 -1.87 -9.41 4.45
C THR A 61 -3.27 -9.71 4.97
N GLY A 62 -3.89 -8.73 5.64
CA GLY A 62 -5.31 -8.80 5.99
C GLY A 62 -6.19 -8.27 4.86
N ALA A 63 -6.51 -6.99 4.91
CA ALA A 63 -7.39 -6.34 3.92
C ALA A 63 -6.75 -6.14 2.54
N GLY A 64 -5.42 -6.32 2.38
CA GLY A 64 -4.75 -6.30 1.08
C GLY A 64 -3.83 -5.10 0.83
N GLN A 65 -3.85 -4.05 1.65
CA GLN A 65 -3.07 -2.83 1.43
C GLN A 65 -1.56 -3.09 1.51
N TRP A 66 -1.11 -3.90 2.46
CA TRP A 66 0.32 -4.24 2.60
C TRP A 66 0.80 -5.14 1.47
N GLY A 67 0.07 -6.24 1.19
CA GLY A 67 0.34 -7.08 0.03
C GLY A 67 0.39 -6.30 -1.29
N SER A 68 -0.53 -5.33 -1.48
CA SER A 68 -0.50 -4.44 -2.66
C SER A 68 0.78 -3.60 -2.74
N ALA A 69 1.23 -3.04 -1.61
CA ALA A 69 2.42 -2.22 -1.56
C ALA A 69 3.69 -3.03 -1.87
N LEU A 70 3.82 -4.24 -1.30
CA LEU A 70 4.97 -5.10 -1.55
C LEU A 70 4.94 -5.70 -2.95
N ALA A 71 3.78 -6.11 -3.47
CA ALA A 71 3.64 -6.60 -4.85
C ALA A 71 4.04 -5.53 -5.88
N TRP A 72 3.56 -4.30 -5.72
CA TRP A 72 3.97 -3.19 -6.59
C TRP A 72 5.47 -2.91 -6.50
N SER A 73 6.04 -2.95 -5.29
CA SER A 73 7.47 -2.69 -5.06
C SER A 73 8.34 -3.81 -5.63
N GLY A 74 7.97 -5.08 -5.43
CA GLY A 74 8.67 -6.22 -6.01
C GLY A 74 8.72 -6.16 -7.53
N LYS A 75 7.62 -5.73 -8.17
CA LYS A 75 7.60 -5.45 -9.62
C LYS A 75 8.63 -4.40 -10.05
N GLN A 76 8.91 -3.37 -9.25
CA GLN A 76 9.90 -2.35 -9.61
C GLN A 76 11.35 -2.87 -9.60
N PHE A 77 11.62 -3.96 -8.87
CA PHE A 77 12.97 -4.53 -8.70
C PHE A 77 13.11 -5.94 -9.30
N ASP A 78 12.15 -6.33 -10.14
CA ASP A 78 12.05 -7.68 -10.74
C ASP A 78 12.19 -8.80 -9.69
N MET A 79 11.52 -8.62 -8.54
CA MET A 79 11.48 -9.59 -7.46
C MET A 79 10.14 -10.31 -7.45
N PRO A 80 10.12 -11.65 -7.53
CA PRO A 80 8.92 -12.44 -7.28
C PRO A 80 8.37 -12.17 -5.88
N VAL A 81 7.06 -11.99 -5.76
CA VAL A 81 6.38 -11.76 -4.48
C VAL A 81 5.24 -12.76 -4.32
N GLU A 82 5.20 -13.42 -3.16
CA GLU A 82 4.08 -14.25 -2.72
C GLU A 82 3.38 -13.59 -1.53
N VAL A 83 2.07 -13.44 -1.64
CA VAL A 83 1.23 -12.81 -0.62
C VAL A 83 0.29 -13.84 -0.03
N TYR A 84 0.30 -13.99 1.29
CA TYR A 84 -0.60 -14.86 2.03
C TYR A 84 -1.69 -14.01 2.69
N GLN A 85 -2.86 -13.96 2.07
CA GLN A 85 -3.98 -13.14 2.54
C GLN A 85 -4.91 -13.95 3.45
N VAL A 86 -5.31 -13.38 4.59
CA VAL A 86 -6.29 -14.01 5.50
C VAL A 86 -7.53 -14.47 4.71
N LYS A 87 -7.88 -15.76 4.81
CA LYS A 87 -8.87 -16.44 3.94
C LYS A 87 -10.18 -15.68 3.79
N ILE A 88 -10.78 -15.24 4.90
CA ILE A 88 -12.03 -14.46 4.84
C ILE A 88 -11.88 -13.13 4.11
N SER A 89 -10.72 -12.47 4.23
CA SER A 89 -10.45 -11.22 3.48
C SER A 89 -10.14 -11.48 2.02
N TYR A 90 -9.49 -12.60 1.69
CA TYR A 90 -9.26 -13.02 0.32
C TYR A 90 -10.57 -13.23 -0.43
N GLU A 91 -11.57 -13.84 0.22
CA GLU A 91 -12.92 -14.06 -0.33
C GLU A 91 -13.73 -12.76 -0.44
N GLN A 92 -13.71 -11.93 0.60
CA GLN A 92 -14.56 -10.74 0.68
C GLN A 92 -14.00 -9.49 -0.02
N LYS A 93 -12.68 -9.42 -0.30
CA LYS A 93 -12.01 -8.22 -0.82
C LYS A 93 -11.27 -8.48 -2.14
N PRO A 94 -11.99 -8.83 -3.22
CA PRO A 94 -11.39 -9.27 -4.48
C PRO A 94 -10.57 -8.19 -5.20
N TYR A 95 -10.89 -6.90 -5.03
CA TYR A 95 -10.20 -5.83 -5.75
C TYR A 95 -8.71 -5.68 -5.36
N ARG A 96 -8.37 -5.94 -4.09
CA ARG A 96 -6.96 -5.91 -3.65
C ARG A 96 -6.19 -7.11 -4.15
N LYS A 97 -6.85 -8.27 -4.23
CA LYS A 97 -6.32 -9.46 -4.89
C LYS A 97 -5.99 -9.16 -6.36
N ALA A 98 -6.94 -8.61 -7.11
CA ALA A 98 -6.74 -8.27 -8.52
C ALA A 98 -5.59 -7.27 -8.74
N PHE A 99 -5.42 -6.28 -7.85
CA PHE A 99 -4.29 -5.36 -7.89
C PHE A 99 -2.95 -6.07 -7.70
N ILE A 100 -2.87 -6.99 -6.73
CA ILE A 100 -1.66 -7.77 -6.43
C ILE A 100 -1.28 -8.65 -7.62
N GLU A 101 -2.26 -9.34 -8.22
CA GLU A 101 -2.07 -10.17 -9.40
C GLU A 101 -1.64 -9.35 -10.63
N THR A 102 -2.20 -8.14 -10.81
CA THR A 102 -1.78 -7.20 -11.88
C THR A 102 -0.33 -6.72 -11.72
N CYS A 103 0.19 -6.74 -10.48
CA CYS A 103 1.60 -6.47 -10.21
C CYS A 103 2.50 -7.69 -10.48
N GLY A 104 1.97 -8.83 -10.90
CA GLY A 104 2.72 -10.06 -11.18
C GLY A 104 3.06 -10.88 -9.94
N ALA A 105 2.46 -10.57 -8.79
CA ALA A 105 2.64 -11.34 -7.56
C ALA A 105 1.61 -12.47 -7.46
N SER A 106 1.99 -13.57 -6.81
CA SER A 106 1.06 -14.65 -6.45
C SER A 106 0.39 -14.35 -5.12
N ILE A 107 -0.88 -14.73 -4.98
CA ILE A 107 -1.65 -14.51 -3.75
C ILE A 107 -2.44 -15.75 -3.37
N PHE A 108 -2.36 -16.13 -2.09
CA PHE A 108 -2.95 -17.35 -1.55
C PHE A 108 -3.84 -17.03 -0.35
N PRO A 109 -4.99 -17.69 -0.19
CA PRO A 109 -5.74 -17.63 1.07
C PRO A 109 -4.92 -18.27 2.19
N SER A 110 -5.01 -17.75 3.41
CA SER A 110 -4.32 -18.25 4.61
C SER A 110 -5.33 -18.52 5.75
N PRO A 111 -5.32 -19.72 6.39
CA PRO A 111 -4.41 -20.85 6.15
C PRO A 111 -4.58 -21.45 4.75
N SER A 112 -3.44 -21.69 4.08
CA SER A 112 -3.31 -22.12 2.69
C SER A 112 -3.54 -23.61 2.52
#